data_AF-A0A2R4NYF1-F1
#
_entry.id   AF-A0A2R4NYF1-F1
#
_cell.length_a   1.000
_cell.length_b   1.000
_cell.length_c   1.000
_cell.angle_alpha   90.00
_cell.angle_beta   90.00
_cell.angle_gamma   90.00
#
_symmetry.space_group_name_H-M   'P 1'
#
loop_
_entity.id
_entity.type
_entity.pdbx_description
1 polymer ?
#
loop_
_entity_poly.entity_id
_entity_poly.type
_entity_poly.pdbx_seq_one_letter_code
_entity_poly.pdbx_strand_id
1 'polypeptide(L)'
;MKKVKFIVFICLFILLPLAYFNGFIRISDLTSEQESIAKKYGGVYVFDEKLEKEIDKLEELNKDIRAKRSSLYQEIKQELDNNQSKYFQEFNNNKSKYIDMVMQDIFNDKFCKQKYDEFVAAGKDIMKMEHACININERARGKFIDEIVDKTYHVYDRLSNGKRYYLRWIDYENETRKKIKTPQIYKDKIKEFIGNEDYEKFKPSYDLGYFYIDDNDEVRVIDLSLDYYVVETTYTLSGDEASGIKFTKNRYINVAGDNYFYLIDNKFQKINRKNK
;
A
#
# COMPACT_ATOMS: atom_id res chain seq x y z
N MET A 1 64.96 8.66 4.57
CA MET A 1 64.10 7.83 3.68
C MET A 1 63.32 6.71 4.38
N LYS A 2 63.77 6.10 5.50
CA LYS A 2 63.04 4.99 6.16
C LYS A 2 61.71 5.40 6.85
N LYS A 3 61.63 6.59 7.45
CA LYS A 3 60.41 7.08 8.15
C LYS A 3 59.24 7.41 7.20
N VAL A 4 59.52 7.94 6.00
CA VAL A 4 58.49 8.28 5.01
C VAL A 4 57.87 7.02 4.41
N LYS A 5 58.66 5.98 4.14
CA LYS A 5 58.15 4.69 3.67
C LYS A 5 57.25 4.00 4.71
N PHE A 6 57.52 4.18 6.01
CA PHE A 6 56.71 3.62 7.09
C PHE A 6 55.35 4.30 7.23
N ILE A 7 55.30 5.64 7.12
CA ILE A 7 54.05 6.42 7.15
C ILE A 7 53.18 6.11 5.91
N VAL A 8 53.79 6.01 4.73
CA VAL A 8 53.06 5.62 3.51
C VAL A 8 52.50 4.20 3.61
N PHE A 9 53.22 3.27 4.27
CA PHE A 9 52.75 1.90 4.48
C PHE A 9 51.57 1.81 5.47
N ILE A 10 51.59 2.61 6.55
CA ILE A 10 50.48 2.73 7.49
C ILE A 10 49.25 3.37 6.81
N CYS A 11 49.45 4.44 6.04
CA CYS A 11 48.36 5.04 5.28
C CYS A 11 47.77 4.04 4.26
N LEU A 12 48.58 3.23 3.59
CA LEU A 12 48.10 2.19 2.68
C LEU A 12 47.28 1.10 3.41
N PHE A 13 47.71 0.65 4.59
CA PHE A 13 46.98 -0.37 5.36
C PHE A 13 45.72 0.14 6.06
N ILE A 14 45.59 1.45 6.30
CA ILE A 14 44.38 2.07 6.86
C ILE A 14 43.43 2.55 5.75
N LEU A 15 43.96 3.07 4.64
CA LEU A 15 43.17 3.57 3.52
C LEU A 15 42.66 2.46 2.59
N LEU A 16 43.36 1.32 2.46
CA LEU A 16 42.85 0.17 1.69
C LEU A 16 41.55 -0.39 2.29
N PRO A 17 41.43 -0.60 3.61
CA PRO A 17 40.15 -0.88 4.25
C PRO A 17 39.14 0.24 4.02
N LEU A 18 39.48 1.52 4.19
CA LEU A 18 38.52 2.63 3.97
C LEU A 18 38.01 2.73 2.53
N ALA A 19 38.78 2.29 1.53
CA ALA A 19 38.37 2.24 0.13
C ALA A 19 37.67 0.93 -0.28
N TYR A 20 37.95 -0.20 0.39
CA TYR A 20 37.23 -1.46 0.21
C TYR A 20 35.92 -1.49 1.00
N PHE A 21 35.88 -0.83 2.15
CA PHE A 21 34.68 -0.52 2.92
C PHE A 21 34.08 0.79 2.38
N ASN A 22 33.72 0.79 1.10
CA ASN A 22 32.70 1.70 0.59
C ASN A 22 31.36 1.36 1.25
N GLY A 23 31.25 1.68 2.54
CA GLY A 23 30.02 1.63 3.30
C GLY A 23 29.55 0.23 3.72
N PHE A 24 29.39 0.10 5.04
CA PHE A 24 28.34 -0.68 5.70
C PHE A 24 28.55 -2.19 5.86
N ILE A 25 29.12 -2.58 7.01
CA ILE A 25 28.94 -3.95 7.52
C ILE A 25 27.44 -4.15 7.77
N ARG A 26 26.85 -5.15 7.12
CA ARG A 26 25.47 -5.58 7.33
C ARG A 26 25.51 -6.94 8.01
N ILE A 27 24.77 -7.06 9.10
CA ILE A 27 24.65 -8.30 9.85
C ILE A 27 23.15 -8.56 10.03
N SER A 28 22.71 -9.75 9.67
CA SER A 28 21.39 -10.26 10.00
C SER A 28 21.55 -11.50 10.87
N ASP A 29 20.75 -11.62 11.92
CA ASP A 29 20.75 -12.80 12.79
C ASP A 29 19.95 -13.99 12.18
N LEU A 30 19.78 -14.01 10.85
CA LEU A 30 19.08 -15.07 10.13
C LEU A 30 19.89 -16.37 10.17
N THR A 31 19.35 -17.41 10.80
CA THR A 31 19.96 -18.75 10.77
C THR A 31 19.62 -19.47 9.46
N SER A 32 20.45 -20.43 9.06
CA SER A 32 20.18 -21.26 7.87
C SER A 32 18.88 -22.07 8.01
N GLU A 33 18.52 -22.45 9.22
CA GLU A 33 17.23 -23.12 9.52
C GLU A 33 16.06 -22.16 9.31
N GLN A 34 16.13 -20.94 9.84
CA GLN A 34 15.10 -19.91 9.61
C GLN A 34 14.95 -19.57 8.13
N GLU A 35 16.07 -19.44 7.41
CA GLU A 35 16.06 -19.20 5.97
C GLU A 35 15.42 -20.36 5.20
N SER A 36 15.71 -21.60 5.60
CA SER A 36 15.11 -22.80 5.00
C SER A 36 13.60 -22.83 5.20
N ILE A 37 13.12 -22.58 6.43
CA ILE A 37 11.68 -22.52 6.77
C ILE A 37 11.00 -21.41 5.98
N ALA A 38 11.55 -20.19 5.99
CA ALA A 38 11.01 -19.05 5.28
C ALA A 38 10.93 -19.29 3.77
N LYS A 39 11.98 -19.85 3.16
CA LYS A 39 12.00 -20.20 1.73
C LYS A 39 11.06 -21.33 1.38
N LYS A 40 10.81 -22.26 2.30
CA LYS A 40 9.94 -23.42 2.09
C LYS A 40 8.46 -23.06 2.17
N TYR A 41 8.07 -22.24 3.15
CA TYR A 41 6.66 -21.98 3.46
C TYR A 41 6.22 -20.53 3.26
N GLY A 42 7.13 -19.57 3.15
CA GLY A 42 6.80 -18.19 2.83
C GLY A 42 6.24 -18.08 1.42
N GLY A 43 5.29 -17.18 1.20
CA GLY A 43 4.59 -17.02 -0.08
C GLY A 43 3.09 -16.80 0.07
N VAL A 44 2.36 -16.89 -1.04
CA VAL A 44 0.91 -16.63 -1.08
C VAL A 44 0.13 -17.94 -0.91
N TYR A 45 -0.90 -17.88 -0.08
CA TYR A 45 -1.83 -18.97 0.22
C TYR A 45 -3.22 -18.61 -0.29
N VAL A 46 -3.68 -19.33 -1.31
CA VAL A 46 -4.99 -19.14 -1.94
C VAL A 46 -5.98 -20.18 -1.41
N PHE A 47 -7.04 -19.69 -0.78
CA PHE A 47 -8.13 -20.48 -0.22
C PHE A 47 -9.27 -20.71 -1.21
N ASP A 48 -9.43 -19.83 -2.20
CA ASP A 48 -10.42 -19.98 -3.27
C ASP A 48 -9.80 -19.60 -4.63
N GLU A 49 -9.30 -20.60 -5.35
CA GLU A 49 -8.66 -20.43 -6.67
C GLU A 49 -9.62 -19.80 -7.69
N LYS A 50 -10.92 -20.13 -7.62
CA LYS A 50 -11.89 -19.65 -8.60
C LYS A 50 -12.10 -18.14 -8.44
N LEU A 51 -12.26 -17.67 -7.20
CA LEU A 51 -12.42 -16.24 -6.91
C LEU A 51 -11.13 -15.46 -7.13
N GLU A 52 -9.97 -16.02 -6.80
CA GLU A 52 -8.67 -15.39 -7.07
C GLU A 52 -8.48 -15.13 -8.57
N LYS A 53 -8.70 -16.15 -9.42
CA LYS A 53 -8.64 -16.01 -10.88
C LYS A 53 -9.69 -15.06 -11.44
N GLU A 54 -10.83 -14.94 -10.77
CA GLU A 54 -11.85 -13.97 -11.14
C GLU A 54 -11.34 -12.54 -10.88
N ILE A 55 -10.81 -12.28 -9.67
CA ILE A 55 -10.23 -10.98 -9.30
C ILE A 55 -9.09 -10.61 -10.25
N ASP A 56 -8.17 -11.52 -10.54
CA ASP A 56 -7.03 -11.24 -11.42
C ASP A 56 -7.51 -10.78 -12.81
N LYS A 57 -8.57 -11.38 -13.37
CA LYS A 57 -9.17 -10.94 -14.65
C LYS A 57 -9.82 -9.56 -14.53
N LEU A 58 -10.54 -9.30 -13.44
CA LEU A 58 -11.16 -8.00 -13.21
C LEU A 58 -10.11 -6.90 -13.05
N GLU A 59 -9.00 -7.18 -12.36
CA GLU A 59 -7.90 -6.24 -12.17
C GLU A 59 -7.10 -5.99 -13.45
N GLU A 60 -6.94 -7.00 -14.30
CA GLU A 60 -6.36 -6.83 -15.64
C GLU A 60 -7.22 -5.88 -16.49
N LEU A 61 -8.55 -6.08 -16.50
CA LEU A 61 -9.49 -5.20 -17.20
C LEU A 61 -9.50 -3.78 -16.60
N ASN A 62 -9.44 -3.67 -15.27
CA ASN A 62 -9.41 -2.39 -14.57
C ASN A 62 -8.14 -1.58 -14.87
N LYS A 63 -7.03 -2.20 -15.28
CA LYS A 63 -5.78 -1.49 -15.60
C LYS A 63 -5.97 -0.49 -16.75
N ASP A 64 -6.61 -0.93 -17.84
CA ASP A 64 -6.92 -0.06 -18.99
C ASP A 64 -7.97 1.00 -18.62
N ILE A 65 -8.99 0.60 -17.86
CA ILE A 65 -10.06 1.50 -17.40
C ILE A 65 -9.49 2.64 -16.54
N ARG A 66 -8.58 2.34 -15.60
CA ARG A 66 -7.93 3.35 -14.75
C ARG A 66 -7.09 4.33 -15.58
N ALA A 67 -6.42 3.87 -16.63
CA ALA A 67 -5.69 4.74 -17.54
C ALA A 67 -6.65 5.68 -18.31
N LYS A 68 -7.75 5.15 -18.85
CA LYS A 68 -8.79 5.93 -19.53
C LYS A 68 -9.46 6.95 -18.61
N ARG A 69 -9.78 6.56 -17.37
CA ARG A 69 -10.29 7.45 -16.33
C ARG A 69 -9.35 8.62 -16.06
N SER A 70 -8.05 8.32 -15.90
CA SER A 70 -7.04 9.36 -15.69
C SER A 70 -6.93 10.31 -16.89
N SER A 71 -7.00 9.79 -18.11
CA SER A 71 -6.98 10.62 -19.33
C SER A 71 -8.18 11.56 -19.40
N LEU A 72 -9.39 11.01 -19.21
CA LEU A 72 -10.63 11.78 -19.23
C LEU A 72 -10.67 12.84 -18.12
N TYR A 73 -10.17 12.51 -16.93
CA TYR A 73 -10.06 13.49 -15.83
C TYR A 73 -9.24 14.71 -16.25
N GLN A 74 -8.08 14.51 -16.90
CA GLN A 74 -7.22 15.61 -17.34
C GLN A 74 -7.85 16.41 -18.48
N GLU A 75 -8.53 15.74 -19.42
CA GLU A 75 -9.26 16.38 -20.52
C GLU A 75 -10.35 17.32 -19.99
N ILE A 76 -11.24 16.83 -19.12
CA ILE A 76 -12.31 17.66 -18.53
C ILE A 76 -11.72 18.78 -17.69
N LYS A 77 -10.65 18.51 -16.93
CA LYS A 77 -9.96 19.55 -16.15
C LYS A 77 -9.50 20.70 -17.04
N GLN A 78 -8.87 20.39 -18.19
CA GLN A 78 -8.44 21.39 -19.16
C GLN A 78 -9.62 22.15 -19.78
N GLU A 79 -10.72 21.45 -20.09
CA GLU A 79 -11.93 22.10 -20.62
C GLU A 79 -12.62 23.04 -19.62
N LEU A 80 -12.57 22.74 -18.32
CA LEU A 80 -13.14 23.60 -17.28
C LEU A 80 -12.40 24.94 -17.10
N ASP A 81 -11.15 25.01 -17.56
CA ASP A 81 -10.41 26.27 -17.62
C ASP A 81 -10.81 27.12 -18.85
N ASN A 82 -11.50 26.52 -19.82
CA ASN A 82 -12.13 27.23 -20.93
C ASN A 82 -13.58 27.58 -20.61
N ASN A 83 -13.86 28.87 -20.39
CA ASN A 83 -15.18 29.39 -20.04
C ASN A 83 -16.27 29.20 -21.12
N GLN A 84 -15.91 28.77 -22.33
CA GLN A 84 -16.86 28.49 -23.41
C GLN A 84 -17.18 27.00 -23.56
N SER A 85 -16.51 26.11 -22.81
CA SER A 85 -16.72 24.67 -22.94
C SER A 85 -18.10 24.24 -22.43
N LYS A 86 -18.58 23.12 -22.96
CA LYS A 86 -19.83 22.50 -22.48
C LYS A 86 -19.72 22.12 -21.00
N TYR A 87 -18.58 21.55 -20.59
CA TYR A 87 -18.36 21.16 -19.19
C TYR A 87 -18.34 22.36 -18.25
N PHE A 88 -17.79 23.51 -18.68
CA PHE A 88 -17.84 24.74 -17.87
C PHE A 88 -19.28 25.21 -17.63
N GLN A 89 -20.12 25.21 -18.67
CA GLN A 89 -21.54 25.57 -18.54
C GLN A 89 -22.28 24.59 -17.64
N GLU A 90 -22.05 23.29 -17.82
CA GLU A 90 -22.69 22.23 -17.03
C GLU A 90 -22.29 22.28 -15.54
N PHE A 91 -21.01 22.52 -15.26
CA PHE A 91 -20.51 22.73 -13.90
C PHE A 91 -21.16 23.95 -13.26
N ASN A 92 -21.21 25.09 -13.95
CA ASN A 92 -21.79 26.31 -13.39
C ASN A 92 -23.28 26.17 -13.08
N ASN A 93 -24.03 25.49 -13.95
CA ASN A 93 -25.46 25.22 -13.74
C ASN A 93 -25.72 24.37 -12.48
N ASN A 94 -24.74 23.55 -12.06
CA ASN A 94 -24.85 22.65 -10.91
C ASN A 94 -23.88 23.01 -9.78
N LYS A 95 -23.29 24.20 -9.80
CA LYS A 95 -22.15 24.56 -8.92
C LYS A 95 -22.48 24.45 -7.44
N SER A 96 -23.68 24.86 -7.03
CA SER A 96 -24.12 24.79 -5.63
C SER A 96 -24.09 23.37 -5.09
N LYS A 97 -24.59 22.38 -5.85
CA LYS A 97 -24.56 20.96 -5.49
C LYS A 97 -23.14 20.51 -5.12
N TYR A 98 -22.15 20.84 -5.95
CA TYR A 98 -20.77 20.42 -5.71
C TYR A 98 -20.12 21.16 -4.53
N ILE A 99 -20.46 22.44 -4.34
CA ILE A 99 -20.04 23.20 -3.16
C ILE A 99 -20.59 22.55 -1.89
N ASP A 100 -21.88 22.19 -1.86
CA ASP A 100 -22.51 21.56 -0.70
C ASP A 100 -21.82 20.24 -0.33
N MET A 101 -21.47 19.42 -1.33
CA MET A 101 -20.69 18.19 -1.12
C MET A 101 -19.32 18.49 -0.52
N VAL A 102 -18.61 19.52 -1.01
CA VAL A 102 -17.31 19.92 -0.47
C VAL A 102 -17.42 20.45 0.95
N MET A 103 -18.47 21.21 1.26
CA MET A 103 -18.72 21.71 2.62
C MET A 103 -19.00 20.57 3.60
N GLN A 104 -19.75 19.55 3.19
CA GLN A 104 -19.93 18.34 4.00
C GLN A 104 -18.59 17.64 4.28
N ASP A 105 -17.74 17.46 3.26
CA ASP A 105 -16.41 16.88 3.44
C ASP A 105 -15.56 17.68 4.44
N ILE A 106 -15.60 19.02 4.35
CA ILE A 106 -14.86 19.93 5.26
C ILE A 106 -15.32 19.73 6.69
N PHE A 107 -16.64 19.68 6.94
CA PHE A 107 -17.17 19.59 8.29
C PHE A 107 -17.06 18.18 8.91
N ASN A 108 -16.98 17.15 8.08
CA ASN A 108 -16.76 15.77 8.52
C ASN A 108 -15.30 15.50 8.89
N ASP A 109 -14.35 16.26 8.34
CA ASP A 109 -12.93 16.14 8.69
C ASP A 109 -12.54 17.13 9.80
N LYS A 110 -12.05 16.61 10.92
CA LYS A 110 -11.70 17.42 12.10
C LYS A 110 -10.65 18.50 11.78
N PHE A 111 -9.65 18.19 10.96
CA PHE A 111 -8.57 19.12 10.63
C PHE A 111 -9.05 20.19 9.65
N CYS A 112 -9.75 19.79 8.59
CA CYS A 112 -10.30 20.73 7.62
C CYS A 112 -11.34 21.65 8.26
N LYS A 113 -12.18 21.14 9.16
CA LYS A 113 -13.10 21.96 9.95
C LYS A 113 -12.37 23.00 10.80
N GLN A 114 -11.33 22.59 11.53
CA GLN A 114 -10.54 23.54 12.33
C GLN A 114 -9.95 24.65 11.46
N LYS A 115 -9.38 24.29 10.29
CA LYS A 115 -8.82 25.27 9.35
C LYS A 115 -9.88 26.21 8.80
N TYR A 116 -11.06 25.68 8.48
CA TYR A 116 -12.21 26.49 8.07
C TYR A 116 -12.55 27.52 9.14
N ASP A 117 -12.74 27.09 10.39
CA ASP A 117 -13.09 27.96 11.51
C ASP A 117 -12.03 29.06 11.76
N GLU A 118 -10.74 28.71 11.69
CA GLU A 118 -9.62 29.66 11.80
C GLU A 118 -9.67 30.75 10.72
N PHE A 119 -9.94 30.38 9.46
CA PHE A 119 -10.00 31.35 8.37
C PHE A 119 -11.24 32.24 8.44
N VAL A 120 -12.39 31.68 8.84
CA VAL A 120 -13.62 32.44 9.06
C VAL A 120 -13.43 33.43 10.22
N ALA A 121 -12.84 33.00 11.33
CA ALA A 121 -12.55 33.88 12.47
C ALA A 121 -11.58 35.02 12.09
N ALA A 122 -10.66 34.77 11.16
CA ALA A 122 -9.76 35.79 10.61
C ALA A 122 -10.43 36.70 9.55
N GLY A 123 -11.73 36.56 9.28
CA GLY A 123 -12.46 37.36 8.30
C GLY A 123 -12.05 37.11 6.85
N LYS A 124 -11.45 35.94 6.55
CA LYS A 124 -11.00 35.63 5.19
C LYS A 124 -12.16 35.16 4.31
N ASP A 125 -12.09 35.51 3.03
CA ASP A 125 -12.99 35.00 2.00
C ASP A 125 -12.63 33.54 1.66
N ILE A 126 -13.35 32.60 2.28
CA ILE A 126 -13.14 31.16 2.11
C ILE A 126 -13.25 30.70 0.65
N MET A 127 -14.00 31.41 -0.21
CA MET A 127 -14.17 31.04 -1.62
C MET A 127 -12.92 31.33 -2.47
N LYS A 128 -12.00 32.15 -1.94
CA LYS A 128 -10.74 32.54 -2.61
C LYS A 128 -9.51 31.88 -1.98
N MET A 129 -9.70 30.94 -1.05
CA MET A 129 -8.59 30.36 -0.30
C MET A 129 -7.91 29.22 -1.06
N GLU A 130 -6.59 29.31 -1.22
CA GLU A 130 -5.75 28.27 -1.83
C GLU A 130 -5.18 27.29 -0.80
N HIS A 131 -6.00 26.88 0.17
CA HIS A 131 -5.62 25.87 1.15
C HIS A 131 -6.17 24.51 0.73
N ALA A 132 -5.40 23.43 0.83
CA ALA A 132 -5.81 22.09 0.36
C ALA A 132 -7.20 21.65 0.89
N CYS A 133 -7.50 21.91 2.16
CA CYS A 133 -8.84 21.66 2.72
C CYS A 133 -9.91 22.66 2.26
N ILE A 134 -9.57 23.92 1.98
CA ILE A 134 -10.53 25.05 1.90
C ILE A 134 -10.60 25.66 0.49
N ASN A 135 -9.91 25.08 -0.50
CA ASN A 135 -10.06 25.46 -1.90
C ASN A 135 -11.37 24.91 -2.47
N ILE A 136 -12.48 25.54 -2.06
CA ILE A 136 -13.85 25.08 -2.33
C ILE A 136 -14.10 24.99 -3.84
N ASN A 137 -13.66 26.00 -4.62
CA ASN A 137 -13.89 26.03 -6.06
C ASN A 137 -13.15 24.89 -6.79
N GLU A 138 -11.86 24.67 -6.51
CA GLU A 138 -11.10 23.58 -7.15
C GLU A 138 -11.60 22.21 -6.72
N ARG A 139 -11.95 22.04 -5.43
CA ARG A 139 -12.55 20.79 -4.94
C ARG A 139 -13.91 20.50 -5.57
N ALA A 140 -14.74 21.53 -5.77
CA ALA A 140 -16.04 21.39 -6.42
C ALA A 140 -15.88 20.99 -7.90
N ARG A 141 -14.92 21.59 -8.62
CA ARG A 141 -14.55 21.17 -9.98
C ARG A 141 -14.10 19.71 -9.99
N GLY A 142 -13.24 19.30 -9.05
CA GLY A 142 -12.80 17.92 -8.89
C GLY A 142 -13.97 16.94 -8.73
N LYS A 143 -14.90 17.22 -7.82
CA LYS A 143 -16.11 16.39 -7.61
C LYS A 143 -16.97 16.27 -8.87
N PHE A 144 -17.09 17.34 -9.66
CA PHE A 144 -17.81 17.33 -10.93
C PHE A 144 -17.12 16.44 -11.97
N ILE A 145 -15.78 16.57 -12.10
CA ILE A 145 -14.99 15.71 -13.00
C ILE A 145 -15.13 14.24 -12.58
N ASP A 146 -14.98 13.94 -11.28
CA ASP A 146 -15.12 12.59 -10.73
C ASP A 146 -16.50 12.00 -11.08
N GLU A 147 -17.58 12.77 -10.92
CA GLU A 147 -18.95 12.31 -11.27
C GLU A 147 -19.07 11.93 -12.76
N ILE A 148 -18.47 12.69 -13.67
CA ILE A 148 -18.48 12.37 -15.11
C ILE A 148 -17.63 11.15 -15.42
N VAL A 149 -16.42 11.09 -14.84
CA VAL A 149 -15.49 9.96 -15.02
C VAL A 149 -16.11 8.66 -14.52
N ASP A 150 -16.78 8.68 -13.36
CA ASP A 150 -17.49 7.54 -12.78
C ASP A 150 -18.67 7.08 -13.62
N LYS A 151 -19.44 8.02 -14.19
CA LYS A 151 -20.53 7.69 -15.12
C LYS A 151 -20.03 7.10 -16.44
N THR A 152 -18.85 7.51 -16.89
CA THR A 152 -18.29 7.11 -18.19
C THR A 152 -17.56 5.78 -18.12
N TYR A 153 -16.80 5.57 -17.06
CA TYR A 153 -15.92 4.41 -16.90
C TYR A 153 -16.15 3.71 -15.55
N HIS A 154 -16.83 2.58 -15.63
CA HIS A 154 -17.08 1.72 -14.49
C HIS A 154 -15.86 0.86 -14.16
N VAL A 155 -15.35 0.96 -12.92
CA VAL A 155 -14.32 0.06 -12.38
C VAL A 155 -15.02 -1.18 -11.82
N TYR A 156 -14.60 -2.36 -12.24
CA TYR A 156 -15.14 -3.60 -11.70
C TYR A 156 -14.60 -3.85 -10.30
N ASP A 157 -15.48 -3.96 -9.31
CA ASP A 157 -15.10 -4.20 -7.92
C ASP A 157 -15.95 -5.28 -7.25
N ARG A 158 -16.79 -5.97 -8.01
CA ARG A 158 -17.69 -7.03 -7.54
C ARG A 158 -17.39 -8.36 -8.18
N LEU A 159 -17.41 -9.39 -7.35
CA LEU A 159 -17.33 -10.79 -7.73
C LEU A 159 -18.67 -11.28 -8.29
N SER A 160 -18.65 -12.46 -8.89
CA SER A 160 -19.80 -13.17 -9.47
C SER A 160 -20.86 -13.53 -8.43
N ASN A 161 -20.50 -13.56 -7.14
CA ASN A 161 -21.43 -13.68 -6.02
C ASN A 161 -22.06 -12.34 -5.57
N GLY A 162 -21.81 -11.25 -6.29
CA GLY A 162 -22.30 -9.90 -6.01
C GLY A 162 -21.56 -9.14 -4.91
N LYS A 163 -20.63 -9.80 -4.20
CA LYS A 163 -19.86 -9.18 -3.11
C LYS A 163 -18.74 -8.32 -3.67
N ARG A 164 -18.50 -7.19 -3.00
CA ARG A 164 -17.35 -6.34 -3.31
C ARG A 164 -16.09 -7.00 -2.79
N TYR A 165 -15.06 -7.11 -3.63
CA TYR A 165 -13.75 -7.63 -3.22
C TYR A 165 -12.82 -6.48 -2.84
N TYR A 166 -11.84 -6.80 -2.01
CA TYR A 166 -10.78 -5.91 -1.57
C TYR A 166 -9.44 -6.56 -1.91
N LEU A 167 -8.53 -5.77 -2.48
CA LEU A 167 -7.17 -6.23 -2.81
C LEU A 167 -6.24 -6.17 -1.59
N ARG A 168 -6.51 -5.23 -0.68
CA ARG A 168 -5.70 -4.96 0.50
C ARG A 168 -6.60 -4.56 1.65
N TRP A 169 -6.22 -5.00 2.85
CA TRP A 169 -6.94 -4.66 4.08
C TRP A 169 -6.96 -3.15 4.36
N ILE A 170 -5.90 -2.43 4.01
CA ILE A 170 -5.79 -0.97 4.21
C ILE A 170 -6.90 -0.22 3.46
N ASP A 171 -7.23 -0.66 2.24
CA ASP A 171 -8.25 0.00 1.42
C ASP A 171 -9.62 -0.13 2.10
N TYR A 172 -9.94 -1.31 2.61
CA TYR A 172 -11.15 -1.53 3.42
C TYR A 172 -11.19 -0.65 4.68
N GLU A 173 -10.10 -0.58 5.45
CA GLU A 173 -10.08 0.22 6.68
C GLU A 173 -10.23 1.72 6.39
N ASN A 174 -9.63 2.22 5.30
CA ASN A 174 -9.72 3.61 4.90
C ASN A 174 -11.15 3.98 4.48
N GLU A 175 -11.80 3.12 3.70
CA GLU A 175 -13.16 3.33 3.22
C GLU A 175 -14.21 3.22 4.33
N THR A 176 -14.09 2.21 5.20
CA THR A 176 -15.13 1.87 6.18
C THR A 176 -14.85 2.42 7.58
N ARG A 177 -13.61 2.84 7.86
CA ARG A 177 -13.10 3.18 9.19
C ARG A 177 -13.19 2.03 10.21
N LYS A 178 -13.47 0.81 9.76
CA LYS A 178 -13.46 -0.41 10.58
C LYS A 178 -12.10 -1.06 10.52
N LYS A 179 -11.61 -1.55 11.67
CA LYS A 179 -10.39 -2.37 11.72
C LYS A 179 -10.70 -3.79 11.28
N ILE A 180 -9.78 -4.41 10.54
CA ILE A 180 -9.91 -5.78 10.06
C ILE A 180 -8.78 -6.65 10.61
N LYS A 181 -9.09 -7.93 10.85
CA LYS A 181 -8.12 -8.94 11.27
C LYS A 181 -8.34 -10.21 10.47
N THR A 182 -7.26 -10.87 10.07
CA THR A 182 -7.32 -12.19 9.46
C THR A 182 -7.95 -13.19 10.44
N PRO A 183 -9.07 -13.85 10.07
CA PRO A 183 -9.74 -14.80 10.96
C PRO A 183 -8.84 -15.99 11.31
N GLN A 184 -8.98 -16.50 12.54
CA GLN A 184 -8.08 -17.51 13.10
C GLN A 184 -8.12 -18.83 12.32
N ILE A 185 -9.29 -19.21 11.77
CA ILE A 185 -9.47 -20.41 10.95
C ILE A 185 -8.46 -20.50 9.79
N TYR A 186 -8.16 -19.37 9.14
CA TYR A 186 -7.19 -19.32 8.03
C TYR A 186 -5.75 -19.50 8.54
N LYS A 187 -5.42 -18.91 9.69
CA LYS A 187 -4.09 -19.05 10.32
C LYS A 187 -3.85 -20.47 10.79
N ASP A 188 -4.85 -21.09 11.40
CA ASP A 188 -4.79 -22.47 11.88
C ASP A 188 -4.58 -23.45 10.73
N LYS A 189 -5.24 -23.21 9.58
CA LYS A 189 -5.08 -24.02 8.37
C LYS A 189 -3.66 -23.96 7.81
N ILE A 190 -3.05 -22.77 7.81
CA ILE A 190 -1.66 -22.59 7.38
C ILE A 190 -0.70 -23.23 8.40
N LYS A 191 -0.97 -23.08 9.69
CA LYS A 191 -0.18 -23.72 10.76
C LYS A 191 -0.22 -25.25 10.65
N GLU A 192 -1.37 -25.83 10.34
CA GLU A 192 -1.54 -27.27 10.08
C GLU A 192 -0.64 -27.74 8.93
N PHE A 193 -0.55 -26.95 7.86
CA PHE A 193 0.29 -27.26 6.70
C PHE A 193 1.80 -27.12 6.98
N ILE A 194 2.21 -26.09 7.72
CA ILE A 194 3.62 -25.87 8.08
C ILE A 194 4.09 -26.90 9.10
N GLY A 195 3.20 -27.29 10.03
CA GLY A 195 3.52 -28.11 11.19
C GLY A 195 4.00 -27.27 12.38
N ASN A 196 3.63 -27.70 13.59
CA ASN A 196 3.92 -26.97 14.83
C ASN A 196 5.42 -26.74 15.07
N GLU A 197 6.26 -27.71 14.70
CA GLU A 197 7.71 -27.62 14.92
C GLU A 197 8.32 -26.45 14.14
N ASP A 198 8.12 -26.41 12.81
CA ASP A 198 8.66 -25.36 11.95
C ASP A 198 8.02 -24.00 12.27
N TYR A 199 6.71 -23.98 12.56
CA TYR A 199 5.96 -22.75 12.84
C TYR A 199 6.43 -22.02 14.11
N GLU A 200 6.66 -22.76 15.20
CA GLU A 200 7.06 -22.13 16.47
C GLU A 200 8.54 -21.70 16.47
N LYS A 201 9.40 -22.34 15.66
CA LYS A 201 10.80 -21.94 15.49
C LYS A 201 10.94 -20.56 14.84
N PHE A 202 10.10 -20.27 13.86
CA PHE A 202 10.11 -18.97 13.19
C PHE A 202 8.68 -18.57 12.82
N LYS A 203 8.12 -17.60 13.56
CA LYS A 203 6.73 -17.19 13.35
C LYS A 203 6.62 -16.24 12.16
N PRO A 204 5.74 -16.54 11.19
CA PRO A 204 5.49 -15.63 10.09
C PRO A 204 4.59 -14.46 10.49
N SER A 205 4.68 -13.40 9.71
CA SER A 205 3.65 -12.37 9.60
C SER A 205 2.62 -12.77 8.55
N TYR A 206 1.37 -12.41 8.78
CA TYR A 206 0.28 -12.61 7.83
C TYR A 206 -0.12 -11.26 7.26
N ASP A 207 -0.13 -11.14 5.94
CA ASP A 207 -0.70 -9.98 5.24
C ASP A 207 -1.93 -10.42 4.47
N LEU A 208 -3.07 -9.80 4.78
CA LEU A 208 -4.35 -10.15 4.15
C LEU A 208 -4.39 -9.55 2.73
N GLY A 209 -4.42 -10.44 1.73
CA GLY A 209 -4.49 -10.06 0.32
C GLY A 209 -5.95 -9.90 -0.11
N TYR A 210 -6.41 -10.74 -1.03
CA TYR A 210 -7.76 -10.72 -1.56
C TYR A 210 -8.77 -11.24 -0.53
N PHE A 211 -9.83 -10.48 -0.31
CA PHE A 211 -10.95 -10.90 0.55
C PHE A 211 -12.24 -10.17 0.17
N TYR A 212 -13.36 -10.65 0.73
CA TYR A 212 -14.62 -9.94 0.74
C TYR A 212 -15.28 -10.06 2.12
N ILE A 213 -16.29 -9.21 2.36
CA ILE A 213 -17.14 -9.30 3.54
C ILE A 213 -18.44 -10.00 3.14
N ASP A 214 -18.81 -11.04 3.89
CA ASP A 214 -20.05 -11.77 3.64
C ASP A 214 -21.28 -11.08 4.24
N ASP A 215 -22.45 -11.73 4.12
CA ASP A 215 -23.71 -11.19 4.63
C ASP A 215 -23.78 -11.09 6.16
N ASN A 216 -22.85 -11.72 6.87
CA ASN A 216 -22.76 -11.71 8.34
C ASN A 216 -21.71 -10.70 8.85
N ASP A 217 -21.20 -9.80 8.00
CA ASP A 217 -20.08 -8.89 8.30
C ASP A 217 -18.77 -9.65 8.63
N GLU A 218 -18.63 -10.90 8.17
CA GLU A 218 -17.43 -11.71 8.38
C GLU A 218 -16.47 -11.65 7.20
N VAL A 219 -15.17 -11.69 7.51
CA VAL A 219 -14.09 -11.67 6.51
C VAL A 219 -13.95 -13.05 5.87
N ARG A 220 -14.15 -13.12 4.57
CA ARG A 220 -13.89 -14.29 3.74
C ARG A 220 -12.60 -14.08 2.97
N VAL A 221 -11.53 -14.74 3.43
CA VAL A 221 -10.21 -14.67 2.81
C VAL A 221 -10.22 -15.49 1.52
N ILE A 222 -9.80 -14.88 0.42
CA ILE A 222 -9.54 -15.53 -0.86
C ILE A 222 -8.06 -15.88 -0.95
N ASP A 223 -7.19 -14.93 -0.63
CA ASP A 223 -5.76 -15.20 -0.45
C ASP A 223 -5.14 -14.37 0.68
N LEU A 224 -3.96 -14.79 1.11
CA LEU A 224 -3.09 -14.02 2.00
C LEU A 224 -1.63 -14.34 1.76
N SER A 225 -0.74 -13.41 2.11
CA SER A 225 0.71 -13.60 2.07
C SER A 225 1.25 -13.98 3.44
N LEU A 226 2.21 -14.90 3.42
CA LEU A 226 2.94 -15.35 4.59
C LEU A 226 4.41 -14.89 4.49
N ASP A 227 4.74 -13.88 5.29
CA ASP A 227 6.03 -13.20 5.26
C ASP A 227 6.88 -13.56 6.47
N TYR A 228 8.19 -13.62 6.27
CA TYR A 228 9.15 -13.93 7.33
C TYR A 228 10.15 -12.81 7.43
N TYR A 229 10.12 -12.05 8.51
CA TYR A 229 10.97 -10.88 8.67
C TYR A 229 12.15 -11.14 9.59
N VAL A 230 13.33 -10.73 9.15
CA VAL A 230 14.54 -10.65 9.98
C VAL A 230 15.05 -9.22 10.05
N VAL A 231 15.69 -8.87 11.17
CA VAL A 231 16.31 -7.55 11.33
C VAL A 231 17.73 -7.62 10.77
N GLU A 232 18.00 -6.83 9.74
CA GLU A 232 19.34 -6.52 9.26
C GLU A 232 19.81 -5.23 9.94
N THR A 233 20.90 -5.35 10.69
CA THR A 233 21.61 -4.22 11.29
C THR A 233 22.74 -3.80 10.37
N THR A 234 22.65 -2.55 9.91
CA THR A 234 23.66 -1.93 9.06
C THR A 234 24.48 -0.95 9.90
N TYR A 235 25.79 -1.15 10.00
CA TYR A 235 26.70 -0.24 10.70
C TYR A 235 27.12 0.90 9.78
N THR A 236 26.68 2.12 10.09
CA THR A 236 26.76 3.34 9.26
C THR A 236 27.50 4.46 9.98
N LEU A 237 27.81 5.53 9.25
CA LEU A 237 27.62 6.88 9.80
C LEU A 237 26.40 7.53 9.13
N SER A 238 25.36 7.89 9.87
CA SER A 238 24.14 8.50 9.33
C SER A 238 23.57 9.53 10.30
N GLY A 239 22.64 10.38 9.85
CA GLY A 239 22.01 11.40 10.70
C GLY A 239 22.11 12.80 10.10
N ASP A 240 21.36 13.73 10.68
CA ASP A 240 21.38 15.15 10.38
C ASP A 240 21.45 15.95 11.69
N GLU A 241 21.55 17.28 11.60
CA GLU A 241 21.68 18.16 12.78
C GLU A 241 20.52 18.02 13.78
N ALA A 242 19.32 17.65 13.31
CA ALA A 242 18.15 17.49 14.17
C ALA A 242 18.07 16.10 14.84
N SER A 243 18.51 15.05 14.14
CA SER A 243 18.38 13.66 14.57
C SER A 243 19.62 13.12 15.29
N GLY A 244 20.71 13.87 15.26
CA GLY A 244 22.02 13.46 15.77
C GLY A 244 22.70 12.40 14.90
N ILE A 245 23.96 12.12 15.22
CA ILE A 245 24.76 11.10 14.52
C ILE A 245 24.37 9.70 15.02
N LYS A 246 24.04 8.80 14.09
CA LYS A 246 23.70 7.39 14.31
C LYS A 246 24.73 6.48 13.66
N PHE A 247 25.17 5.50 14.44
CA PHE A 247 26.14 4.49 14.01
C PHE A 247 25.51 3.19 13.50
N THR A 248 24.20 3.03 13.66
CA THR A 248 23.45 1.84 13.27
C THR A 248 22.12 2.20 12.61
N LYS A 249 21.72 1.39 11.64
CA LYS A 249 20.42 1.44 10.99
C LYS A 249 19.84 0.02 10.92
N ASN A 250 18.67 -0.17 11.52
CA ASN A 250 17.96 -1.45 11.47
C ASN A 250 16.94 -1.43 10.34
N ARG A 251 16.83 -2.56 9.62
CA ARG A 251 15.84 -2.76 8.56
C ARG A 251 15.23 -4.15 8.69
N TYR A 252 13.92 -4.24 8.62
CA TYR A 252 13.23 -5.53 8.46
C TYR A 252 13.35 -5.99 7.00
N ILE A 253 13.85 -7.21 6.80
CA ILE A 253 13.94 -7.85 5.49
C ILE A 253 12.98 -9.01 5.47
N ASN A 254 12.11 -9.05 4.46
CA ASN A 254 11.33 -10.24 4.16
C ASN A 254 12.25 -11.28 3.48
N VAL A 255 12.36 -12.45 4.09
CA VAL A 255 13.15 -13.60 3.60
C VAL A 255 12.26 -14.77 3.15
N ALA A 256 10.94 -14.53 3.06
CA ALA A 256 9.99 -15.49 2.55
C ALA A 256 10.35 -15.97 1.14
N GLY A 257 10.07 -17.24 0.88
CA GLY A 257 10.09 -17.78 -0.46
C GLY A 257 9.00 -17.15 -1.32
N ASP A 258 9.21 -17.17 -2.63
CA ASP A 258 8.26 -16.62 -3.60
C ASP A 258 7.25 -17.69 -4.04
N ASN A 259 6.76 -18.46 -3.06
CA ASN A 259 5.93 -19.64 -3.29
C ASN A 259 4.45 -19.26 -3.50
N TYR A 260 3.72 -20.18 -4.10
CA TYR A 260 2.29 -20.09 -4.31
C TYR A 260 1.64 -21.41 -3.90
N PHE A 261 0.63 -21.37 -3.03
CA PHE A 261 -0.02 -22.56 -2.50
C PHE A 261 -1.53 -22.49 -2.71
N TYR A 262 -2.12 -23.51 -3.32
CA TYR A 262 -3.57 -23.65 -3.46
C TYR A 262 -4.12 -24.63 -2.45
N LEU A 263 -5.23 -24.29 -1.82
CA LEU A 263 -5.99 -25.20 -1.00
C LEU A 263 -6.82 -26.14 -1.91
N ILE A 264 -6.32 -27.36 -2.11
CA ILE A 264 -6.96 -28.40 -2.93
C ILE A 264 -7.22 -29.60 -2.04
N ASP A 265 -8.45 -30.11 -2.06
CA ASP A 265 -8.88 -31.23 -1.20
C ASP A 265 -8.51 -31.01 0.28
N ASN A 266 -8.75 -29.79 0.76
CA ASN A 266 -8.51 -29.36 2.15
C ASN A 266 -7.02 -29.33 2.57
N LYS A 267 -6.08 -29.42 1.62
CA LYS A 267 -4.63 -29.36 1.85
C LYS A 267 -3.96 -28.37 0.93
N PHE A 268 -2.95 -27.65 1.45
CA PHE A 268 -2.16 -26.76 0.61
C PHE A 268 -1.20 -27.54 -0.28
N GLN A 269 -1.21 -27.21 -1.57
CA GLN A 269 -0.30 -27.76 -2.56
C GLN A 269 0.47 -26.62 -3.21
N LYS A 270 1.79 -26.76 -3.26
CA LYS A 270 2.65 -25.78 -3.93
C LYS A 270 2.43 -25.86 -5.44
N ILE A 271 2.10 -24.74 -6.06
CA ILE A 271 1.85 -24.64 -7.49
C ILE A 271 3.05 -23.98 -8.18
N ASN A 272 3.36 -24.45 -9.40
CA ASN A 272 4.39 -23.81 -10.22
C ASN A 272 3.83 -22.52 -10.83
N ARG A 273 4.56 -21.41 -10.69
CA ARG A 273 4.18 -20.10 -11.24
C ARG A 273 3.91 -20.09 -12.74
N LYS A 274 4.48 -21.02 -13.52
CA LYS A 274 4.16 -21.16 -14.95
C LYS A 274 2.70 -21.56 -15.23
N ASN A 275 1.98 -22.01 -14.20
CA ASN A 275 0.56 -22.40 -14.28
C ASN A 275 -0.39 -21.30 -13.76
N LYS A 276 0.15 -20.14 -13.35
CA LYS A 276 -0.60 -18.91 -13.11
C LYS A 276 -0.53 -18.05 -14.37
#